data_AF-A0A1H4Z5E7-F1
#
_entry.id   AF-A0A1H4Z5E7-F1
#
_cell.length_a   1.000
_cell.length_b   1.000
_cell.length_c   1.000
_cell.angle_alpha   90.00
_cell.angle_beta   90.00
_cell.angle_gamma   90.00
#
_symmetry.space_group_name_H-M   'P 1'
#
loop_
_entity.id
_entity.type
_entity.pdbx_description
1 polymer ?
#
loop_
_entity_poly.entity_id
_entity_poly.type
_entity_poly.pdbx_seq_one_letter_code
_entity_poly.pdbx_strand_id
1 'polypeptide(L)' 'MKPILRGTTYHLRKRVPQRYRPVEPRDTVWISLHTDSEKVAKAKAPAAWSELVEAWEAKLFGKEADAEQFFEAAK' A
#
# COMPACT_ATOMS: atom_id res chain seq x y z
N MET A 1 12.67 9.09 0.08
CA MET A 1 11.51 9.10 0.99
C MET A 1 11.99 9.41 2.40
N LYS A 2 11.30 10.25 3.18
CA LYS A 2 11.71 10.56 4.57
C LYS A 2 10.82 9.81 5.56
N PRO A 3 11.34 8.79 6.28
CA PRO A 3 10.62 8.13 7.37
C PRO A 3 10.33 9.09 8.53
N ILE A 4 9.25 8.82 9.27
CA ILE A 4 8.82 9.58 10.44
C ILE A 4 8.98 8.67 11.66
N LEU A 5 9.73 9.13 12.67
CA LEU A 5 9.84 8.41 13.95
C LEU A 5 8.55 8.61 14.76
N ARG A 6 7.95 7.51 15.23
CA ARG A 6 6.85 7.51 16.21
C ARG A 6 7.21 6.57 17.35
N GLY A 7 7.35 7.11 18.55
CA GLY A 7 7.92 6.35 19.67
C GLY A 7 9.33 5.89 19.31
N THR A 8 9.54 4.58 19.30
CA THR A 8 10.83 3.96 18.95
C THR A 8 10.89 3.41 17.52
N THR A 9 9.81 3.54 16.72
CA THR A 9 9.74 2.90 15.40
C THR A 9 9.55 3.92 14.27
N TYR A 10 10.37 3.81 13.23
CA TYR A 10 10.22 4.56 12.00
C TYR A 10 9.04 4.05 11.17
N HIS A 11 8.27 4.99 10.64
CA HIS A 11 7.12 4.74 9.77
C HIS A 11 7.26 5.51 8.46
N LEU A 12 6.79 4.94 7.35
CA LEU A 12 6.57 5.65 6.10
C LEU A 12 5.12 6.14 6.04
N ARG A 13 4.92 7.44 5.85
CA ARG A 13 3.60 8.03 5.59
C ARG A 13 3.50 8.42 4.13
N LYS A 14 2.49 7.94 3.40
CA LYS A 14 2.29 8.29 1.99
C LYS A 14 0.81 8.31 1.61
N ARG A 15 0.46 9.19 0.67
CA ARG A 15 -0.87 9.26 0.06
C ARG A 15 -1.13 7.99 -0.76
N VAL A 16 -2.36 7.48 -0.70
CA VAL A 16 -2.83 6.41 -1.58
C VAL A 16 -3.13 7.01 -2.97
N PRO A 17 -2.53 6.47 -4.05
CA PRO A 17 -2.88 6.87 -5.41
C PRO A 17 -4.36 6.67 -5.73
N GLN A 18 -4.96 7.58 -6.48
CA GLN A 18 -6.41 7.58 -6.75
C GLN A 18 -6.89 6.28 -7.42
N ARG A 19 -6.06 5.66 -8.27
CA ARG A 19 -6.39 4.39 -8.94
C ARG A 19 -6.71 3.25 -7.97
N TYR A 20 -6.17 3.29 -6.75
CA TYR A 20 -6.40 2.26 -5.75
C TYR A 20 -7.54 2.56 -4.80
N ARG A 21 -8.24 3.69 -4.95
CA ARG A 21 -9.38 4.05 -4.09
C ARG A 21 -10.47 2.96 -3.99
N PRO A 22 -10.75 2.15 -5.05
CA PRO A 22 -11.70 1.04 -4.95
C PRO A 22 -11.28 -0.11 -4.02
N VAL A 23 -9.97 -0.29 -3.79
CA VAL A 23 -9.42 -1.37 -2.94
C VAL A 23 -8.81 -0.86 -1.63
N GLU A 24 -8.50 0.44 -1.59
CA GLU A 24 -7.93 1.13 -0.46
C GLU A 24 -8.59 2.52 -0.34
N PRO A 25 -9.68 2.64 0.43
CA PRO A 25 -10.44 3.90 0.51
C PRO A 25 -9.74 4.98 1.35
N ARG A 26 -8.72 4.62 2.13
CA ARG A 26 -7.95 5.58 2.94
C ARG A 26 -7.21 6.57 2.04
N ASP A 27 -7.20 7.86 2.38
CA ASP A 27 -6.44 8.86 1.61
C ASP A 27 -4.92 8.75 1.86
N THR A 28 -4.51 8.28 3.03
CA THR A 28 -3.10 8.15 3.45
C THR A 28 -2.89 6.86 4.23
N VAL A 29 -1.74 6.22 4.01
CA VAL A 29 -1.30 5.05 4.76
C VAL A 29 -0.05 5.33 5.56
N TRP A 30 0.05 4.60 6.67
CA TRP A 30 1.21 4.53 7.54
C TRP A 30 1.75 3.11 7.50
N ILE A 31 3.01 2.97 7.13
CA ILE A 31 3.69 1.68 7.03
C ILE A 31 4.78 1.67 8.10
N SER A 32 4.70 0.76 9.06
CA SER A 32 5.80 0.55 10.01
C SER A 32 7.00 -0.02 9.26
N LEU A 33 8.18 0.56 9.47
CA LEU A 33 9.44 0.05 8.92
C LEU A 33 10.15 -0.89 9.92
N HIS A 34 9.58 -1.05 11.11
CA HIS A 34 10.05 -1.98 12.17
C HIS A 34 11.53 -1.80 12.49
N THR A 35 11.97 -0.55 12.63
CA THR A 35 13.34 -0.20 13.01
C THR A 35 13.36 1.16 13.68
N ASP A 36 14.29 1.33 14.61
CA ASP A 36 14.65 2.57 15.30
C ASP A 36 15.85 3.28 14.66
N SER A 37 16.46 2.70 13.63
CA SER A 37 17.59 3.26 12.89
C SER A 37 17.13 4.00 11.64
N GLU A 38 17.44 5.30 11.55
CA GLU A 38 17.03 6.13 10.41
C GLU A 38 17.65 5.65 9.09
N LYS A 39 18.91 5.19 9.14
CA LYS A 39 19.63 4.67 7.97
C LYS A 39 18.94 3.42 7.41
N VAL A 40 18.61 2.48 8.29
CA VAL A 40 17.89 1.26 7.93
C VAL A 40 16.48 1.59 7.43
N ALA A 41 15.78 2.51 8.11
CA ALA A 41 14.46 2.97 7.69
C ALA A 41 14.47 3.56 6.27
N LYS A 42 15.45 4.42 5.95
CA LYS A 42 15.60 5.01 4.61
C LYS A 42 15.85 3.94 3.55
N ALA A 43 16.61 2.90 3.86
CA ALA A 43 16.86 1.78 2.96
C ALA A 43 15.63 0.89 2.75
N LYS A 44 14.83 0.63 3.80
CA LYS A 44 13.61 -0.21 3.72
C LYS A 44 12.42 0.50 3.07
N ALA A 45 12.33 1.82 3.19
CA ALA A 45 11.15 2.57 2.75
C ALA A 45 10.74 2.35 1.28
N PRO A 46 11.66 2.32 0.29
CA PRO A 46 11.28 2.04 -1.10
C PRO A 46 10.67 0.65 -1.28
N ALA A 47 11.28 -0.39 -0.71
CA ALA A 47 10.80 -1.77 -0.82
C ALA A 47 9.41 -1.93 -0.17
N ALA A 48 9.24 -1.44 1.05
CA ALA A 48 7.96 -1.48 1.75
C ALA A 48 6.84 -0.74 1.00
N TRP A 49 7.17 0.31 0.25
CA TRP A 49 6.20 0.97 -0.62
C TRP A 49 5.86 0.16 -1.85
N SER A 50 6.84 -0.45 -2.52
CA SER A 50 6.61 -1.31 -3.69
C SER A 50 5.74 -2.51 -3.35
N GLU A 51 6.03 -3.19 -2.24
CA GLU A 51 5.22 -4.33 -1.76
C GLU A 51 3.75 -3.95 -1.54
N LEU A 52 3.49 -2.77 -0.94
CA LEU A 52 2.13 -2.30 -0.72
C LEU A 52 1.42 -1.95 -2.04
N VAL A 53 2.15 -1.36 -2.99
CA VAL A 53 1.65 -1.08 -4.34
C VAL A 53 1.29 -2.36 -5.07
N GLU A 54 2.16 -3.37 -5.05
CA GLU A 54 1.92 -4.69 -5.64
C GLU A 54 0.70 -5.38 -5.00
N ALA A 55 0.55 -5.28 -3.68
CA ALA A 55 -0.62 -5.80 -2.98
C ALA A 55 -1.92 -5.10 -3.40
N TRP A 56 -1.89 -3.79 -3.70
CA TRP A 56 -3.07 -3.09 -4.22
C TRP A 56 -3.37 -3.44 -5.67
N GLU A 57 -2.35 -3.60 -6.52
CA GLU A 57 -2.53 -4.08 -7.90
C GLU A 57 -3.19 -5.46 -7.93
N ALA A 58 -2.70 -6.40 -7.12
CA ALA A 58 -3.28 -7.73 -7.02
C ALA A 58 -4.75 -7.70 -6.57
N LYS A 59 -5.10 -6.84 -5.61
CA LYS A 59 -6.49 -6.67 -5.16
C LYS A 59 -7.36 -6.04 -6.23
N LEU A 60 -6.83 -5.08 -6.98
CA LEU A 60 -7.59 -4.40 -8.03
C LEU A 60 -7.91 -5.36 -9.17
N PHE A 61 -6.89 -6.10 -9.63
CA PHE A 61 -7.05 -7.13 -10.66
C PHE A 61 -8.00 -8.25 -10.22
N GLY A 62 -7.92 -8.70 -8.96
CA GLY A 62 -8.86 -9.68 -8.40
C GLY A 62 -10.31 -9.18 -8.43
N LYS A 63 -10.56 -7.91 -8.06
CA LYS A 63 -11.90 -7.34 -8.13
C LYS A 63 -12.43 -7.21 -9.56
N GLU A 64 -11.57 -6.89 -10.52
CA GLU A 64 -11.95 -6.83 -11.93
C GLU A 64 -12.34 -8.22 -12.45
N ALA A 65 -11.57 -9.25 -12.13
CA ALA A 65 -11.88 -10.63 -12.49
C ALA A 65 -13.21 -11.12 -11.89
N ASP A 66 -13.48 -10.81 -10.62
CA ASP A 66 -14.76 -11.14 -9.98
C ASP A 66 -15.93 -10.44 -10.68
N ALA A 67 -15.77 -9.16 -11.04
CA ALA A 67 -16.82 -8.37 -11.68
C ALA A 67 -17.20 -8.92 -13.08
N GLU A 68 -16.21 -9.33 -13.87
CA GLU A 68 -16.44 -9.95 -15.19
C GLU A 68 -17.24 -11.26 -15.05
N GLN A 69 -16.91 -12.09 -14.06
CA GLN A 69 -17.61 -13.35 -13.80
C GLN A 69 -19.09 -13.13 -13.44
N PHE A 70 -19.40 -12.12 -12.62
CA PHE A 70 -20.79 -11.78 -12.30
C PHE A 70 -21.57 -11.27 -13.51
N PHE A 71 -20.92 -10.50 -14.39
CA PHE A 71 -21.56 -10.01 -15.61
C PHE A 71 -21.88 -11.14 -16.60
N GLU A 72 -20.92 -12.04 -16.85
CA GLU A 72 -21.14 -13.20 -17.72
C GLU A 72 -22.20 -14.17 -17.14
N ALA A 73 -22.26 -14.34 -15.82
CA ALA A 73 -23.30 -15.16 -15.18
C ALA A 73 -24.71 -14.53 -15.23
N ALA A 74 -24.82 -13.23 -15.52
CA ALA A 74 -26.08 -12.50 -15.59
C ALA A 74 -26.62 -12.32 -17.02
N LYS A 75 -25.93 -12.85 -18.04
CA LYS A 75 -26.28 -12.79 -19.46
C LYS A 75 -26.97 -14.07 -19.93
#